data_AF-A0A7W1CJU5-F1
#
_entry.id   AF-A0A7W1CJU5-F1
#
_cell.length_a   1.000
_cell.length_b   1.000
_cell.length_c   1.000
_cell.angle_alpha   90.00
_cell.angle_beta   90.00
_cell.angle_gamma   90.00
#
_symmetry.space_group_name_H-M   'P 1'
#
loop_
_entity.id
_entity.type
_entity.pdbx_description
1 polymer ?
#
loop_
_entity_poly.entity_id
_entity_poly.type
_entity_poly.pdbx_seq_one_letter_code
_entity_poly.pdbx_strand_id
1 'polypeptide(L)'
;MDKELYSEPTPPSNVLKQNEVFSPESILAEGVDYSMSTNPYTGEFGQARKGTVAATLNNIALLNKLLFADASLQNQVQISKVIDAVFALLSSLRVVGMFDLFTPDEWLSNDDQPGRALIATLYLQKYPQNVSSKVKDRLIKLHCQTKFQILSVNIAMILNKI
;
A
#
# COMPACT_ATOMS: atom_id res chain seq x y z
N MET A 1 22.11 -0.67 53.93
CA MET A 1 22.33 -0.25 52.53
C MET A 1 21.70 -1.30 51.66
N ASP A 2 20.49 -0.99 51.22
CA ASP A 2 19.58 -1.88 50.51
C ASP A 2 20.08 -2.18 49.09
N LYS A 3 20.04 -3.46 48.72
CA LYS A 3 20.24 -3.90 47.33
C LYS A 3 18.86 -3.91 46.67
N GLU A 4 18.61 -2.92 45.82
CA GLU A 4 17.41 -2.90 44.98
C GLU A 4 17.42 -4.09 44.01
N LEU A 5 16.35 -4.88 44.12
CA LEU A 5 16.03 -6.01 43.26
C LEU A 5 15.44 -5.46 41.94
N TYR A 6 16.21 -5.44 40.85
CA TYR A 6 15.67 -5.17 39.53
C TYR A 6 14.96 -6.43 39.00
N SER A 7 13.64 -6.43 39.01
CA SER A 7 12.82 -7.38 38.27
C SER A 7 12.72 -6.92 36.81
N GLU A 8 13.20 -7.71 35.86
CA GLU A 8 12.99 -7.41 34.44
C GLU A 8 11.49 -7.48 34.08
N PRO A 9 10.97 -6.54 33.27
CA PRO A 9 9.59 -6.61 32.81
C PRO A 9 9.43 -7.76 31.80
N THR A 10 8.50 -8.66 32.08
CA THR A 10 8.06 -9.68 31.13
C THR A 10 7.44 -9.02 29.91
N PRO A 11 7.90 -9.32 28.67
CA PRO A 11 7.28 -8.78 27.48
C PRO A 11 5.87 -9.38 27.30
N PRO A 12 4.87 -8.57 26.89
CA PRO A 12 3.54 -9.10 26.65
C PRO A 12 3.55 -10.11 25.51
N SER A 13 3.01 -11.31 25.76
CA SER A 13 2.88 -12.39 24.79
C SER A 13 1.79 -12.05 23.75
N ASN A 14 2.15 -11.32 22.71
CA ASN A 14 1.27 -11.14 21.55
C ASN A 14 1.68 -12.12 20.45
N VAL A 15 1.16 -13.34 20.55
CA VAL A 15 1.18 -14.31 19.45
C VAL A 15 0.30 -13.74 18.34
N LEU A 16 0.94 -13.16 17.32
CA LEU A 16 0.27 -12.65 16.12
C LEU A 16 -0.49 -13.79 15.43
N LYS A 17 -1.83 -13.74 15.46
CA LYS A 17 -2.71 -14.64 14.69
C LYS A 17 -2.49 -14.39 13.20
N GLN A 18 -2.04 -15.40 12.47
CA GLN A 18 -1.50 -15.29 11.12
C GLN A 18 -2.50 -15.08 9.97
N ASN A 19 -3.78 -14.72 10.18
CA ASN A 19 -4.78 -14.73 9.10
C ASN A 19 -5.86 -13.61 9.15
N GLU A 20 -5.59 -12.44 9.75
CA GLU A 20 -6.55 -11.32 9.75
C GLU A 20 -6.16 -10.19 8.78
N VAL A 21 -7.17 -9.65 8.09
CA VAL A 21 -7.06 -8.43 7.29
C VAL A 21 -6.85 -7.25 8.24
N PHE A 22 -5.74 -6.53 8.09
CA PHE A 22 -5.47 -5.34 8.88
C PHE A 22 -6.33 -4.18 8.39
N SER A 23 -7.34 -3.82 9.17
CA SER A 23 -8.09 -2.58 9.00
C SER A 23 -7.53 -1.52 9.97
N PRO A 24 -7.55 -0.21 9.62
CA PRO A 24 -7.05 0.87 10.47
C PRO A 24 -7.52 0.84 11.93
N GLU A 25 -8.71 0.30 12.16
CA GLU A 25 -9.39 0.14 13.45
C GLU A 25 -8.66 -0.84 14.39
N SER A 26 -7.86 -1.79 13.87
CA SER A 26 -7.16 -2.77 14.72
C SER A 26 -5.88 -2.25 15.35
N ILE A 27 -5.43 -1.03 15.01
CA ILE A 27 -4.11 -0.53 15.37
C ILE A 27 -4.16 0.51 16.51
N LEU A 28 -5.25 1.27 16.71
CA LEU A 28 -5.29 2.36 17.71
C LEU A 28 -6.70 2.60 18.33
N ALA A 29 -6.75 3.17 19.54
CA ALA A 29 -7.96 3.38 20.36
C ALA A 29 -9.10 4.19 19.68
N GLU A 30 -10.35 3.90 20.09
CA GLU A 30 -11.60 4.45 19.54
C GLU A 30 -11.69 5.99 19.54
N GLY A 31 -12.29 6.54 18.47
CA GLY A 31 -12.94 7.85 18.49
C GLY A 31 -12.44 8.90 17.48
N VAL A 32 -11.28 8.71 16.84
CA VAL A 32 -10.79 9.59 15.78
C VAL A 32 -10.10 8.78 14.67
N ASP A 33 -10.85 8.52 13.60
CA ASP A 33 -10.35 7.75 12.45
C ASP A 33 -9.55 8.58 11.45
N TYR A 34 -9.62 9.92 11.54
CA TYR A 34 -8.99 10.83 10.60
C TYR A 34 -8.32 11.99 11.33
N SER A 35 -7.23 12.48 10.75
CA SER A 35 -6.59 13.73 11.14
C SER A 35 -6.47 14.63 9.91
N MET A 36 -6.51 15.95 10.11
CA MET A 36 -6.15 16.87 9.04
C MET A 36 -4.63 16.82 8.88
N SER A 37 -4.17 16.62 7.65
CA SER A 37 -2.76 16.53 7.31
C SER A 37 -2.46 17.46 6.15
N THR A 38 -1.23 17.96 6.12
CA THR A 38 -0.67 18.70 4.99
C THR A 38 0.46 17.86 4.43
N ASN A 39 0.43 17.59 3.13
CA ASN A 39 1.53 16.96 2.43
C ASN A 39 2.74 17.90 2.48
N PRO A 40 3.86 17.50 3.12
CA PRO A 40 4.99 18.39 3.33
C PRO A 40 5.76 18.72 2.03
N TYR A 41 5.54 17.96 0.95
CA TYR A 41 6.22 18.15 -0.33
C TYR A 41 5.42 19.03 -1.31
N THR A 42 4.08 18.96 -1.24
CA THR A 42 3.20 19.65 -2.20
C THR A 42 2.32 20.74 -1.58
N GLY A 43 2.20 20.77 -0.25
CA GLY A 43 1.28 21.64 0.46
C GLY A 43 -0.19 21.20 0.39
N GLU A 44 -0.50 20.05 -0.21
CA GLU A 44 -1.87 19.53 -0.31
C GLU A 44 -2.44 19.25 1.09
N PHE A 45 -3.60 19.83 1.39
CA PHE A 45 -4.27 19.70 2.68
C PHE A 45 -5.52 18.83 2.57
N GLY A 46 -5.71 17.90 3.51
CA GLY A 46 -6.89 17.05 3.52
C GLY A 46 -6.96 16.09 4.70
N GLN A 47 -7.95 15.20 4.64
CA GLN A 47 -8.13 14.16 5.66
C GLN A 47 -7.21 12.97 5.40
N ALA A 48 -6.40 12.64 6.39
CA ALA A 48 -5.59 11.43 6.43
C ALA A 48 -6.18 10.46 7.46
N ARG A 49 -6.58 9.27 7.00
CA ARG A 49 -7.04 8.20 7.88
C ARG A 49 -5.87 7.71 8.73
N LYS A 50 -6.11 7.48 10.01
CA LYS A 50 -5.15 6.88 10.93
C LYS A 50 -4.71 5.50 10.41
N GLY A 51 -3.48 5.09 10.64
CA GLY A 51 -3.01 3.75 10.23
C GLY A 51 -2.91 3.48 8.72
N THR A 52 -3.22 4.45 7.84
CA THR A 52 -3.20 4.30 6.37
C THR A 52 -1.89 3.71 5.85
N VAL A 53 -0.75 4.25 6.31
CA VAL A 53 0.58 3.79 5.87
C VAL A 53 0.82 2.35 6.32
N ALA A 54 0.57 2.03 7.59
CA ALA A 54 0.75 0.68 8.12
C ALA A 54 -0.15 -0.35 7.40
N ALA A 55 -1.42 -0.02 7.19
CA ALA A 55 -2.36 -0.87 6.45
C ALA A 55 -1.88 -1.10 5.00
N THR A 56 -1.37 -0.06 4.35
CA THR A 56 -0.85 -0.14 2.98
C THR A 56 0.40 -1.03 2.92
N LEU A 57 1.34 -0.90 3.86
CA LEU A 57 2.52 -1.76 3.94
C LEU A 57 2.16 -3.24 4.15
N ASN A 58 1.20 -3.52 5.04
CA ASN A 58 0.69 -4.88 5.25
C ASN A 58 0.00 -5.42 4.00
N ASN A 59 -0.77 -4.59 3.30
CA ASN A 59 -1.42 -4.97 2.04
C ASN A 59 -0.42 -5.25 0.93
N ILE A 60 0.71 -4.53 0.85
CA ILE A 60 1.79 -4.85 -0.09
C ILE A 60 2.34 -6.25 0.19
N ALA A 61 2.63 -6.55 1.46
CA ALA A 61 3.16 -7.86 1.85
C ALA A 61 2.15 -8.99 1.53
N LEU A 62 0.87 -8.77 1.76
CA LEU A 62 -0.20 -9.70 1.42
C LEU A 62 -0.32 -9.88 -0.10
N LEU A 63 -0.34 -8.79 -0.87
CA LEU A 63 -0.38 -8.83 -2.33
C LEU A 63 0.81 -9.58 -2.91
N ASN A 64 2.02 -9.36 -2.40
CA ASN A 64 3.20 -10.11 -2.82
C ASN A 64 2.95 -11.62 -2.65
N LYS A 65 2.49 -12.05 -1.47
CA LYS A 65 2.17 -13.47 -1.22
C LYS A 65 1.11 -14.00 -2.17
N LEU A 66 -0.01 -13.29 -2.34
CA LEU A 66 -1.14 -13.73 -3.16
C LEU A 66 -0.79 -13.78 -4.66
N LEU A 67 0.03 -12.85 -5.15
CA LEU A 67 0.43 -12.79 -6.55
C LEU A 67 1.41 -13.91 -6.93
N PHE A 68 2.22 -14.37 -5.98
CA PHE A 68 3.11 -15.52 -6.17
C PHE A 68 2.44 -16.88 -5.90
N ALA A 69 1.26 -16.89 -5.27
CA ALA A 69 0.48 -18.10 -5.03
C ALA A 69 -0.22 -18.60 -6.32
N ASP A 70 -0.91 -19.73 -6.21
CA ASP A 70 -1.72 -20.28 -7.29
C ASP A 70 -2.90 -19.35 -7.64
N ALA A 71 -3.34 -19.38 -8.90
CA ALA A 71 -4.41 -18.54 -9.41
C ALA A 71 -5.82 -19.02 -9.01
N SER A 72 -6.01 -19.58 -7.81
CA SER A 72 -7.31 -20.01 -7.31
C SER A 72 -8.31 -18.86 -7.20
N LEU A 73 -9.59 -19.20 -7.33
CA LEU A 73 -10.69 -18.25 -7.16
C LEU A 73 -10.64 -17.55 -5.80
N GLN A 74 -10.24 -18.26 -4.74
CA GLN A 74 -10.09 -17.69 -3.40
C GLN A 74 -9.02 -16.60 -3.37
N ASN A 75 -7.85 -16.84 -3.97
CA ASN A 75 -6.78 -15.84 -4.04
C ASN A 75 -7.21 -14.62 -4.87
N GLN A 76 -7.92 -14.83 -5.98
CA GLN A 76 -8.46 -13.73 -6.79
C GLN A 76 -9.44 -12.85 -6.00
N VAL A 77 -10.35 -13.46 -5.24
CA VAL A 77 -11.29 -12.74 -4.36
C VAL A 77 -10.53 -11.96 -3.29
N GLN A 78 -9.48 -12.53 -2.69
CA GLN A 78 -8.67 -11.82 -1.70
C GLN A 78 -7.91 -10.65 -2.32
N ILE A 79 -7.30 -10.83 -3.50
CA ILE A 79 -6.63 -9.75 -4.23
C ILE A 79 -7.60 -8.59 -4.50
N SER A 80 -8.82 -8.89 -4.96
CA SER A 80 -9.85 -7.87 -5.19
C SER A 80 -10.17 -7.08 -3.92
N LYS A 81 -10.37 -7.77 -2.79
CA LYS A 81 -10.64 -7.13 -1.49
C LYS A 81 -9.50 -6.21 -1.06
N VAL A 82 -8.25 -6.62 -1.27
CA VAL A 82 -7.08 -5.81 -0.94
C VAL A 82 -6.99 -4.59 -1.86
N ILE A 83 -7.26 -4.75 -3.16
CA ILE A 83 -7.33 -3.65 -4.12
C ILE A 83 -8.36 -2.61 -3.67
N ASP A 84 -9.57 -3.03 -3.33
CA ASP A 84 -10.65 -2.13 -2.90
C ASP A 84 -10.25 -1.36 -1.62
N ALA A 85 -9.67 -2.06 -0.65
CA ALA A 85 -9.19 -1.47 0.59
C ALA A 85 -8.09 -0.43 0.34
N VAL A 86 -7.10 -0.75 -0.50
CA VAL A 86 -6.01 0.19 -0.84
C VAL A 86 -6.55 1.38 -1.63
N PHE A 87 -7.47 1.16 -2.56
CA PHE A 87 -8.02 2.22 -3.41
C PHE A 87 -8.74 3.30 -2.57
N ALA A 88 -9.44 2.87 -1.51
CA ALA A 88 -10.05 3.76 -0.52
C ALA A 88 -9.02 4.60 0.26
N LEU A 89 -7.82 4.07 0.48
CA LEU A 89 -6.73 4.72 1.22
C LEU A 89 -5.90 5.70 0.38
N LEU A 90 -5.99 5.66 -0.96
CA LEU A 90 -5.13 6.45 -1.85
C LEU A 90 -5.17 7.96 -1.59
N SER A 91 -6.34 8.51 -1.25
CA SER A 91 -6.46 9.94 -0.95
C SER A 91 -5.68 10.31 0.31
N SER A 92 -5.79 9.49 1.37
CA SER A 92 -5.01 9.68 2.58
C SER A 92 -3.52 9.50 2.32
N LEU A 93 -3.11 8.50 1.55
CA LEU A 93 -1.70 8.28 1.17
C LEU A 93 -1.10 9.48 0.42
N ARG A 94 -1.89 10.10 -0.46
CA ARG A 94 -1.49 11.31 -1.19
C ARG A 94 -1.33 12.51 -0.27
N VAL A 95 -2.28 12.73 0.64
CA VAL A 95 -2.23 13.85 1.59
C VAL A 95 -1.11 13.69 2.63
N VAL A 96 -0.74 12.46 3.01
CA VAL A 96 0.42 12.24 3.90
C VAL A 96 1.76 12.24 3.14
N GLY A 97 1.75 12.42 1.81
CA GLY A 97 2.97 12.50 0.99
C GLY A 97 3.67 11.16 0.73
N MET A 98 2.96 10.03 0.81
CA MET A 98 3.58 8.71 0.62
C MET A 98 4.18 8.52 -0.79
N PHE A 99 3.49 9.07 -1.81
CA PHE A 99 3.94 9.00 -3.21
C PHE A 99 4.94 10.10 -3.58
N ASP A 100 5.24 11.00 -2.66
CA ASP A 100 6.30 12.01 -2.80
C ASP A 100 7.57 11.56 -2.06
N LEU A 101 7.42 10.87 -0.91
CA LEU A 101 8.51 10.20 -0.22
C LEU A 101 9.10 9.06 -1.05
N PHE A 102 8.25 8.33 -1.77
CA PHE A 102 8.63 7.33 -2.74
C PHE A 102 7.83 7.56 -4.01
N THR A 103 8.49 8.03 -5.06
CA THR A 103 7.85 8.42 -6.32
C THR A 103 7.24 7.22 -7.05
N PRO A 104 6.19 7.40 -7.87
CA PRO A 104 5.58 6.29 -8.61
C PRO A 104 6.59 5.47 -9.44
N ASP A 105 7.63 6.08 -10.01
CA ASP A 105 8.70 5.35 -10.71
C ASP A 105 9.48 4.42 -9.78
N GLU A 106 9.78 4.84 -8.54
CA GLU A 106 10.46 4.00 -7.55
C GLU A 106 9.58 2.84 -7.09
N TRP A 107 8.27 3.06 -6.93
CA TRP A 107 7.33 1.96 -6.62
C TRP A 107 7.23 0.93 -7.75
N LEU A 108 7.33 1.38 -9.00
CA LEU A 108 7.26 0.53 -10.19
C LEU A 108 8.61 -0.15 -10.53
N SER A 109 9.71 0.24 -9.90
CA SER A 109 11.06 -0.22 -10.27
C SER A 109 11.52 -1.50 -9.58
N ASN A 110 10.74 -2.06 -8.64
CA ASN A 110 11.12 -3.25 -7.89
C ASN A 110 10.36 -4.50 -8.39
N ASP A 111 11.02 -5.26 -9.25
CA ASP A 111 10.45 -6.45 -9.91
C ASP A 111 10.10 -7.58 -8.91
N ASP A 112 10.77 -7.63 -7.75
CA ASP A 112 10.54 -8.63 -6.69
C ASP A 112 9.37 -8.26 -5.76
N GLN A 113 8.77 -7.08 -5.94
CA GLN A 113 7.68 -6.58 -5.10
C GLN A 113 6.46 -6.17 -5.93
N PRO A 114 5.79 -7.11 -6.61
CA PRO A 114 4.66 -6.80 -7.50
C PRO A 114 3.46 -6.15 -6.80
N GLY A 115 3.32 -6.32 -5.49
CA GLY A 115 2.36 -5.61 -4.66
C GLY A 115 2.61 -4.10 -4.64
N ARG A 116 3.87 -3.65 -4.59
CA ARG A 116 4.19 -2.21 -4.71
C ARG A 116 3.79 -1.67 -6.07
N ALA A 117 4.15 -2.39 -7.13
CA ALA A 117 3.79 -2.01 -8.48
C ALA A 117 2.28 -1.90 -8.65
N LEU A 118 1.51 -2.87 -8.10
CA LEU A 118 0.05 -2.83 -8.14
C LEU A 118 -0.51 -1.59 -7.43
N ILE A 119 -0.05 -1.26 -6.23
CA ILE A 119 -0.49 -0.04 -5.52
C ILE A 119 -0.15 1.23 -6.32
N ALA A 120 1.03 1.31 -6.92
CA ALA A 120 1.40 2.43 -7.78
C ALA A 120 0.48 2.53 -9.00
N THR A 121 0.10 1.42 -9.64
CA THR A 121 -0.86 1.46 -10.74
C THR A 121 -2.24 1.97 -10.29
N LEU A 122 -2.74 1.55 -9.12
CA LEU A 122 -3.99 2.07 -8.56
C LEU A 122 -3.93 3.59 -8.30
N TYR A 123 -2.81 4.06 -7.76
CA TYR A 123 -2.56 5.49 -7.57
C TYR A 123 -2.60 6.26 -8.91
N LEU A 124 -1.88 5.78 -9.92
CA LEU A 124 -1.81 6.42 -11.23
C LEU A 124 -3.14 6.37 -12.00
N GLN A 125 -3.96 5.35 -11.77
CA GLN A 125 -5.33 5.32 -12.29
C GLN A 125 -6.22 6.40 -11.68
N LYS A 126 -6.07 6.66 -10.37
CA LYS A 126 -6.83 7.68 -9.65
C LYS A 126 -6.32 9.10 -9.94
N TYR A 127 -5.02 9.24 -10.20
CA TYR A 127 -4.33 10.51 -10.44
C TYR A 127 -3.51 10.46 -11.73
N PRO A 128 -4.16 10.44 -12.91
CA PRO A 128 -3.49 10.27 -14.20
C PRO A 128 -2.53 11.42 -14.54
N GLN A 129 -2.72 12.60 -13.96
CA GLN A 129 -1.82 13.74 -14.12
C GLN A 129 -0.41 13.49 -13.55
N ASN A 130 -0.25 12.46 -12.71
CA ASN A 130 1.03 12.07 -12.14
C ASN A 130 1.81 11.09 -13.04
N VAL A 131 1.29 10.74 -14.22
CA VAL A 131 2.01 9.92 -15.20
C VAL A 131 2.94 10.81 -16.04
N SER A 132 4.20 10.92 -15.61
CA SER A 132 5.26 11.55 -16.41
C SER A 132 5.75 10.63 -17.53
N SER A 133 6.53 11.15 -18.49
CA SER A 133 7.17 10.33 -19.54
C SER A 133 7.99 9.18 -18.96
N LYS A 134 8.75 9.43 -17.88
CA LYS A 134 9.54 8.40 -17.19
C LYS A 134 8.64 7.29 -16.62
N VAL A 135 7.50 7.65 -16.02
CA VAL A 135 6.52 6.70 -15.49
C VAL A 135 5.86 5.93 -16.63
N LYS A 136 5.54 6.57 -17.75
CA LYS A 136 4.98 5.92 -18.95
C LYS A 136 5.93 4.85 -19.50
N ASP A 137 7.21 5.18 -19.66
CA ASP A 137 8.23 4.24 -20.12
C ASP A 137 8.37 3.05 -19.16
N ARG A 138 8.33 3.32 -17.85
CA ARG A 138 8.36 2.29 -16.82
C ARG A 138 7.14 1.37 -16.90
N LEU A 139 5.94 1.92 -17.07
CA LEU A 139 4.69 1.17 -17.21
C LEU A 139 4.74 0.27 -18.45
N ILE A 140 5.20 0.78 -19.60
CA ILE A 140 5.35 0.00 -20.83
C ILE A 140 6.32 -1.17 -20.60
N LYS A 141 7.50 -0.90 -20.03
CA LYS A 141 8.49 -1.94 -19.72
C LYS A 141 7.88 -3.01 -18.80
N LEU A 142 7.23 -2.60 -17.72
CA LEU A 142 6.61 -3.50 -16.76
C LEU A 142 5.46 -4.31 -17.39
N HIS A 143 4.65 -3.71 -18.28
CA HIS A 143 3.58 -4.40 -18.99
C HIS A 143 4.10 -5.55 -19.86
N CYS A 144 5.24 -5.34 -20.54
CA CYS A 144 5.87 -6.37 -21.37
C CYS A 144 6.55 -7.48 -20.55
N GLN A 145 6.95 -7.20 -19.30
CA GLN A 145 7.75 -8.12 -18.48
C GLN A 145 6.94 -8.87 -17.42
N THR A 146 5.82 -8.29 -16.97
CA THR A 146 5.06 -8.86 -15.88
C THR A 146 4.36 -10.16 -16.29
N LYS A 147 4.48 -11.18 -15.44
CA LYS A 147 3.69 -12.41 -15.53
C LYS A 147 2.34 -12.31 -14.81
N PHE A 148 2.10 -11.24 -14.07
CA PHE A 148 0.90 -11.07 -13.26
C PHE A 148 -0.20 -10.40 -14.07
N GLN A 149 -1.23 -11.17 -14.45
CA GLN A 149 -2.33 -10.71 -15.31
C GLN A 149 -3.01 -9.45 -14.75
N ILE A 150 -3.29 -9.39 -13.45
CA ILE A 150 -3.95 -8.23 -12.83
C ILE A 150 -3.11 -6.95 -12.98
N LEU A 151 -1.79 -7.06 -12.87
CA LEU A 151 -0.89 -5.92 -13.05
C LEU A 151 -0.86 -5.48 -14.52
N SER A 152 -0.78 -6.44 -15.45
CA SER A 152 -0.84 -6.18 -16.90
C SER A 152 -2.12 -5.43 -17.29
N VAL A 153 -3.28 -5.89 -16.78
CA VAL A 153 -4.60 -5.27 -17.00
C VAL A 153 -4.66 -3.84 -16.43
N ASN A 154 -4.16 -3.63 -15.20
CA ASN A 154 -4.14 -2.30 -14.59
C ASN A 154 -3.25 -1.32 -15.35
N ILE A 155 -2.10 -1.77 -15.86
CA ILE A 155 -1.22 -0.95 -16.67
C ILE A 155 -1.87 -0.58 -18.01
N ALA A 156 -2.49 -1.54 -18.70
CA ALA A 156 -3.18 -1.27 -19.96
C ALA A 156 -4.29 -0.22 -19.80
N MET A 157 -5.04 -0.27 -18.69
CA MET A 157 -6.05 0.75 -18.37
C MET A 157 -5.47 2.17 -18.21
N ILE A 158 -4.25 2.31 -17.69
CA ILE A 158 -3.57 3.61 -17.57
C ILE A 158 -3.09 4.07 -18.94
N LEU A 159 -2.38 3.19 -19.67
CA LEU A 159 -1.78 3.52 -20.96
C LEU A 159 -2.83 3.90 -22.02
N ASN A 160 -4.03 3.33 -21.97
CA ASN A 160 -5.12 3.67 -22.88
C ASN A 160 -5.78 5.03 -22.61
N LYS A 161 -5.49 5.66 -21.46
CA LYS A 161 -6.08 6.94 -21.04
C LYS A 161 -5.14 8.13 -21.26
N ILE A 162 -3.88 7.88 -21.66
CA ILE A 162 -2.80 8.89 -21.76
C ILE A 162 -2.11 8.89 -23.13
#